data_AF-A0AAJ0GVF3-F1
#
_entry.id   AF-A0AAJ0GVF3-F1
#
_cell.length_a   1.000
_cell.length_b   1.000
_cell.length_c   1.000
_cell.angle_alpha   90.00
_cell.angle_beta   90.00
_cell.angle_gamma   90.00
#
_symmetry.space_group_name_H-M   'P 1'
#
loop_
_entity.id
_entity.type
_entity.pdbx_description
1 polymer ?
#
loop_
_entity_poly.entity_id
_entity_poly.type
_entity_poly.pdbx_seq_one_letter_code
_entity_poly.pdbx_strand_id
1 'polypeptide(L)'
;MDGYYAYPESAEQQGPATMIRPSKPEDWEPFREIIAHLYNTMNMKLKDVMTEMQLTYNFKATEKQYKTQFKKWNLDTKYIKASEYMFMVKTMRERLAEDPPKETRFVLRGRVVDPKDIARFEKRAQKKGTIKEGEPIDCEEPVEDLVGLQRSLRVPPV
;
A
#
# COMPACT_ATOMS: atom_id res chain seq x y z
N MET A 1 33.01 -51.92 25.20
CA MET A 1 31.69 -52.49 25.53
C MET A 1 31.18 -51.75 26.75
N ASP A 2 30.28 -50.77 26.70
CA ASP A 2 29.66 -50.03 25.62
C ASP A 2 29.36 -48.63 26.16
N GLY A 3 29.69 -47.60 25.38
CA GLY A 3 29.28 -46.23 25.65
C GLY A 3 27.83 -46.06 25.24
N TYR A 4 26.92 -45.90 26.20
CA TYR A 4 25.56 -45.48 25.93
C TYR A 4 25.33 -44.10 26.54
N TYR A 5 25.56 -43.06 25.73
CA TYR A 5 25.02 -41.73 25.98
C TYR A 5 23.50 -41.81 25.89
N ALA A 6 22.82 -41.73 27.03
CA ALA A 6 21.40 -41.44 27.07
C ALA A 6 21.22 -39.95 26.72
N TYR A 7 21.05 -39.67 25.43
CA TYR A 7 20.47 -38.41 25.00
C TYR A 7 18.98 -38.43 25.38
N PRO A 8 18.48 -37.51 26.23
CA PRO A 8 17.06 -37.23 26.23
C PRO A 8 16.74 -36.54 24.91
N GLU A 9 16.32 -37.34 23.94
CA GLU A 9 15.69 -36.91 22.69
C GLU A 9 14.35 -36.26 23.03
N SER A 10 14.41 -34.98 23.42
CA SER A 10 13.23 -34.10 23.45
C SER A 10 13.15 -33.41 22.09
N ALA A 11 13.01 -34.21 21.04
CA ALA A 11 12.54 -33.73 19.76
C ALA A 11 11.04 -33.42 19.94
N GLU A 12 10.70 -32.15 20.06
CA GLU A 12 9.33 -31.67 20.02
C GLU A 12 8.63 -32.28 18.81
N GLN A 13 7.68 -33.16 19.08
CA GLN A 13 6.85 -33.82 18.08
C GLN A 13 5.98 -32.76 17.42
N GLN A 14 6.45 -32.19 16.32
CA GLN A 14 5.61 -31.42 15.42
C GLN A 14 4.66 -32.41 14.75
N GLY A 15 3.45 -32.51 15.32
CA GLY A 15 2.35 -33.28 14.73
C GLY A 15 2.07 -32.85 13.28
N PRO A 16 1.35 -33.67 12.50
CA PRO A 16 1.14 -33.39 11.09
C PRO A 16 0.49 -32.02 10.93
N ALA A 17 1.20 -31.09 10.29
CA ALA A 17 0.75 -29.73 10.10
C ALA A 17 -0.55 -29.72 9.28
N THR A 18 -1.68 -29.49 9.94
CA THR A 18 -2.97 -29.33 9.27
C THR A 18 -2.93 -28.03 8.47
N MET A 19 -2.96 -28.15 7.14
CA MET A 19 -2.95 -26.99 6.26
C MET A 19 -4.24 -26.18 6.40
N ILE A 20 -4.14 -24.96 6.90
CA ILE A 20 -5.27 -24.05 7.11
C ILE A 20 -5.66 -23.47 5.76
N ARG A 21 -6.92 -23.66 5.38
CA ARG A 21 -7.53 -23.07 4.19
C ARG A 21 -8.67 -22.17 4.64
N PRO A 22 -8.47 -20.85 4.67
CA PRO A 22 -9.46 -19.95 5.23
C PRO A 22 -10.71 -19.92 4.35
N SER A 23 -11.86 -20.17 4.97
CA SER A 23 -13.17 -20.08 4.31
C SER A 23 -14.02 -18.95 4.91
N LYS A 24 -13.75 -18.57 6.16
CA LYS A 24 -14.49 -17.55 6.88
C LYS A 24 -13.59 -16.35 7.20
N PRO A 25 -14.14 -15.15 7.43
CA PRO A 25 -13.32 -13.99 7.78
C PRO A 25 -12.55 -14.19 9.09
N GLU A 26 -13.08 -14.95 10.06
CA GLU A 26 -12.44 -15.22 11.35
C GLU A 26 -11.12 -16.00 11.19
N ASP A 27 -10.98 -16.82 10.15
CA ASP A 27 -9.76 -17.59 9.86
C ASP A 27 -8.57 -16.68 9.50
N TRP A 28 -8.82 -15.42 9.14
CA TRP A 28 -7.80 -14.46 8.70
C TRP A 28 -7.28 -13.57 9.82
N GLU A 29 -8.12 -13.27 10.82
CA GLU A 29 -7.79 -12.31 11.87
C GLU A 29 -6.52 -12.69 12.67
N PRO A 30 -6.27 -13.97 13.02
CA PRO A 30 -5.03 -14.37 13.69
C PRO A 30 -3.76 -14.09 12.88
N PHE A 31 -3.88 -14.08 11.55
CA PHE A 31 -2.77 -13.88 10.62
C PHE A 31 -2.67 -12.45 10.10
N ARG A 32 -3.65 -11.59 10.43
CA ARG A 32 -3.73 -10.22 9.92
C ARG A 32 -2.46 -9.42 10.19
N GLU A 33 -1.98 -9.44 11.44
CA GLU A 33 -0.80 -8.67 11.85
C GLU A 33 0.48 -9.18 11.15
N ILE A 34 0.62 -10.51 11.07
CA ILE A 34 1.74 -11.17 10.38
C ILE A 34 1.75 -10.78 8.90
N ILE A 35 0.61 -10.94 8.22
CA ILE A 35 0.46 -10.61 6.81
C ILE A 35 0.73 -9.11 6.57
N ALA A 36 0.22 -8.24 7.43
CA ALA A 36 0.47 -6.80 7.36
C ALA A 36 1.95 -6.45 7.54
N HIS A 37 2.63 -7.11 8.49
CA HIS A 37 4.05 -6.93 8.73
C HIS A 37 4.89 -7.38 7.52
N LEU A 38 4.63 -8.58 6.98
CA LEU A 38 5.32 -9.09 5.79
C LEU A 38 5.13 -8.15 4.58
N TYR A 39 3.92 -7.63 4.39
CA TYR A 39 3.61 -6.80 3.23
C TYR A 39 4.13 -5.36 3.34
N ASN A 40 3.91 -4.69 4.48
CA ASN A 40 4.23 -3.28 4.67
C ASN A 40 5.61 -3.05 5.28
N THR A 41 5.97 -3.80 6.32
CA THR A 41 7.23 -3.62 7.04
C THR A 41 8.39 -4.28 6.30
N MET A 42 8.24 -5.55 5.92
CA MET A 42 9.25 -6.28 5.14
C MET A 42 9.19 -5.96 3.63
N ASN A 43 8.22 -5.14 3.20
CA ASN A 43 8.04 -4.69 1.83
C ASN A 43 7.92 -5.83 0.78
N MET A 44 7.51 -7.03 1.20
CA MET A 44 7.43 -8.20 0.31
C MET A 44 6.37 -8.03 -0.78
N LYS A 45 6.54 -8.75 -1.90
CA LYS A 45 5.49 -8.82 -2.92
C LYS A 45 4.41 -9.79 -2.46
N LEU A 46 3.18 -9.61 -2.96
CA LEU A 46 2.06 -10.47 -2.59
C LEU A 46 2.36 -11.96 -2.78
N LYS A 47 3.02 -12.32 -3.90
CA LYS A 47 3.40 -13.73 -4.15
C LYS A 47 4.35 -14.27 -3.08
N ASP A 48 5.33 -13.46 -2.66
CA ASP A 48 6.30 -13.85 -1.65
C ASP A 48 5.63 -13.99 -0.28
N VAL A 49 4.71 -13.08 0.06
CA VAL A 49 3.87 -13.19 1.28
C VAL A 49 3.05 -14.48 1.26
N MET A 50 2.44 -14.84 0.13
CA MET A 50 1.68 -16.09 0.01
C MET A 50 2.56 -17.32 0.21
N THR A 51 3.77 -17.31 -0.37
CA THR A 51 4.75 -18.39 -0.19
C THR A 51 5.18 -18.51 1.27
N GLU A 52 5.51 -17.38 1.91
CA GLU A 52 5.91 -17.35 3.33
C GLU A 52 4.80 -17.86 4.25
N MET A 53 3.56 -17.39 4.05
CA MET A 53 2.39 -17.85 4.79
C MET A 53 2.13 -19.35 4.62
N GLN A 54 2.37 -19.88 3.41
CA GLN A 54 2.21 -21.29 3.14
C GLN A 54 3.31 -22.14 3.80
N LEU A 55 4.57 -21.69 3.76
CA LEU A 55 5.72 -22.45 4.27
C LEU A 55 5.83 -22.41 5.80
N THR A 56 5.68 -21.21 6.38
CA THR A 56 5.96 -20.98 7.81
C THR A 56 4.71 -21.17 8.67
N TYR A 57 3.53 -20.83 8.15
CA TYR A 57 2.28 -20.84 8.90
C TYR A 57 1.26 -21.87 8.41
N ASN A 58 1.63 -22.71 7.43
CA ASN A 58 0.74 -23.70 6.81
C ASN A 58 -0.59 -23.11 6.31
N PHE A 59 -0.59 -21.82 5.97
CA PHE A 59 -1.77 -21.07 5.61
C PHE A 59 -1.84 -20.88 4.09
N LYS A 60 -2.76 -21.60 3.45
CA LYS A 60 -2.89 -21.62 1.99
C LYS A 60 -4.18 -20.96 1.53
N ALA A 61 -4.06 -19.83 0.86
CA ALA A 61 -5.17 -19.09 0.25
C ALA A 61 -4.83 -18.63 -1.17
N THR A 62 -5.86 -18.27 -1.94
CA THR A 62 -5.71 -17.78 -3.32
C THR A 62 -5.32 -16.30 -3.36
N GLU A 63 -4.66 -15.87 -4.45
CA GLU A 63 -4.26 -14.47 -4.64
C GLU A 63 -5.46 -13.51 -4.56
N LYS A 64 -6.62 -13.92 -5.09
CA LYS A 64 -7.88 -13.15 -5.01
C LYS A 64 -8.30 -12.92 -3.57
N GLN A 65 -8.26 -13.95 -2.72
CA GLN A 65 -8.64 -13.83 -1.31
C GLN A 65 -7.70 -12.87 -0.56
N TYR A 66 -6.38 -13.00 -0.74
CA TYR A 66 -5.43 -12.07 -0.15
C TYR A 66 -5.69 -10.62 -0.58
N LYS A 67 -5.92 -10.37 -1.87
CA LYS A 67 -6.25 -9.02 -2.37
C LYS A 67 -7.51 -8.47 -1.72
N THR A 68 -8.55 -9.29 -1.54
CA THR A 68 -9.78 -8.88 -0.85
C THR A 68 -9.47 -8.49 0.60
N GLN A 69 -8.66 -9.27 1.31
CA GLN A 69 -8.32 -8.96 2.70
C GLN A 69 -7.42 -7.74 2.83
N PHE A 70 -6.48 -7.54 1.90
CA PHE A 70 -5.64 -6.35 1.90
C PHE A 70 -6.47 -5.08 1.72
N LYS A 71 -7.49 -5.13 0.86
CA LYS A 71 -8.46 -4.04 0.72
C LYS A 71 -9.27 -3.85 2.00
N LYS A 72 -9.81 -4.94 2.58
CA LYS A 72 -10.58 -4.89 3.83
C LYS A 72 -9.77 -4.28 4.99
N TRP A 73 -8.47 -4.54 5.03
CA TRP A 73 -7.56 -4.06 6.06
C TRP A 73 -6.84 -2.76 5.69
N ASN A 74 -7.18 -2.11 4.57
CA ASN A 74 -6.54 -0.89 4.07
C ASN A 74 -5.01 -1.01 3.92
N LEU A 75 -4.52 -2.19 3.55
CA LEU A 75 -3.10 -2.44 3.27
C LEU A 75 -2.70 -2.06 1.84
N ASP A 76 -3.65 -1.68 0.98
CA ASP A 76 -3.40 -1.25 -0.40
C ASP A 76 -2.80 0.18 -0.51
N THR A 77 -2.26 0.67 0.59
CA THR A 77 -1.69 2.00 0.77
C THR A 77 -0.25 2.14 0.24
N LYS A 78 0.38 1.02 -0.14
CA LYS A 78 1.77 0.92 -0.63
C LYS A 78 2.06 1.77 -1.87
N TYR A 79 1.09 1.96 -2.76
CA TYR A 79 1.24 2.72 -3.99
C TYR A 79 0.17 3.81 -4.10
N ILE A 80 0.56 4.94 -4.69
CA ILE A 80 -0.35 6.03 -5.03
C ILE A 80 -1.20 5.58 -6.22
N LYS A 81 -2.52 5.65 -6.06
CA LYS A 81 -3.50 5.25 -7.07
C LYS A 81 -3.56 6.29 -8.18
N ALA A 82 -3.99 5.87 -9.37
CA ALA A 82 -4.15 6.78 -10.49
C ALA A 82 -5.13 7.92 -10.17
N SER A 83 -6.25 7.64 -9.50
CA SER A 83 -7.21 8.65 -9.06
C SER A 83 -6.60 9.70 -8.12
N GLU A 84 -5.72 9.27 -7.21
CA GLU A 84 -5.01 10.17 -6.30
C GLU A 84 -4.04 11.08 -7.08
N TYR A 85 -3.29 10.54 -8.04
CA TYR A 85 -2.47 11.36 -8.92
C TYR A 85 -3.30 12.34 -9.76
N MET A 86 -4.45 11.91 -10.32
CA MET A 86 -5.34 12.79 -11.09
C MET A 86 -5.80 13.97 -10.24
N PHE A 87 -6.20 13.71 -8.99
CA PHE A 87 -6.58 14.76 -8.05
C PHE A 87 -5.42 15.72 -7.78
N MET A 88 -4.22 15.20 -7.53
CA MET A 88 -3.03 16.04 -7.30
C MET A 88 -2.70 16.93 -8.52
N VAL A 89 -2.80 16.38 -9.73
CA VAL A 89 -2.62 17.14 -10.99
C VAL A 89 -3.67 18.25 -11.09
N LYS A 90 -4.94 17.93 -10.82
CA LYS A 90 -6.04 18.91 -10.82
C LYS A 90 -5.76 20.06 -9.85
N THR A 91 -5.47 19.73 -8.58
CA THR A 91 -5.18 20.73 -7.55
C THR A 91 -3.95 21.56 -7.90
N MET A 92 -2.89 20.98 -8.48
CA MET A 92 -1.73 21.76 -8.94
C MET A 92 -2.11 22.77 -10.01
N ARG A 93 -2.88 22.36 -11.02
CA ARG A 93 -3.30 23.26 -12.11
C ARG A 93 -4.14 24.43 -11.59
N GLU A 94 -5.10 24.14 -10.72
CA GLU A 94 -5.97 25.16 -10.11
C GLU A 94 -5.15 26.18 -9.30
N ARG A 95 -4.19 25.71 -8.48
CA ARG A 95 -3.34 26.57 -7.64
C ARG A 95 -2.32 27.39 -8.40
N LEU A 96 -1.86 26.90 -9.56
CA LEU A 96 -0.99 27.64 -10.47
C LEU A 96 -1.76 28.70 -11.26
N ALA A 97 -3.05 28.49 -11.51
CA ALA A 97 -3.92 29.44 -12.18
C ALA A 97 -4.46 30.55 -11.27
N GLU A 98 -4.30 30.43 -9.95
CA GLU A 98 -4.58 31.51 -9.00
C GLU A 98 -3.52 32.63 -9.12
N ASP A 99 -3.93 33.89 -8.93
CA ASP A 99 -3.03 35.04 -8.86
C ASP A 99 -2.90 35.55 -7.40
N PRO A 100 -1.72 35.47 -6.75
CA PRO A 100 -0.45 34.95 -7.26
C PRO A 100 -0.39 33.40 -7.24
N PRO A 101 0.41 32.78 -8.14
CA PRO A 101 0.56 31.32 -8.21
C PRO A 101 1.04 30.71 -6.90
N LYS A 102 0.45 29.57 -6.51
CA LYS A 102 0.78 28.89 -5.26
C LYS A 102 1.46 27.55 -5.51
N GLU A 103 2.67 27.42 -5.00
CA GLU A 103 3.33 26.12 -4.95
C GLU A 103 2.60 25.20 -3.96
N THR A 104 2.31 23.98 -4.40
CA THR A 104 1.51 23.00 -3.63
C THR A 104 2.35 21.77 -3.32
N ARG A 105 2.51 21.48 -2.02
CA ARG A 105 3.11 20.24 -1.54
C ARG A 105 2.02 19.28 -1.10
N PHE A 106 2.09 18.04 -1.56
CA PHE A 106 1.15 17.00 -1.17
C PHE A 106 1.76 16.03 -0.17
N VAL A 107 0.95 15.67 0.83
CA VAL A 107 1.24 14.59 1.76
C VAL A 107 0.10 13.59 1.64
N LEU A 108 0.42 12.34 1.33
CA LEU A 108 -0.55 11.26 1.20
C LEU A 108 -0.12 10.11 2.11
N ARG A 109 -1.01 9.71 3.04
CA ARG A 109 -0.76 8.60 3.98
C ARG A 109 0.57 8.76 4.75
N GLY A 110 0.84 10.00 5.20
CA GLY A 110 2.06 10.36 5.92
C GLY A 110 3.34 10.44 5.08
N ARG A 111 3.26 10.29 3.75
CA ARG A 111 4.41 10.40 2.83
C ARG A 111 4.30 11.65 1.98
N VAL A 112 5.38 12.42 1.90
CA VAL A 112 5.47 13.54 0.96
C VAL A 112 5.57 12.98 -0.46
N VAL A 113 4.73 13.46 -1.36
CA VAL A 113 4.78 13.06 -2.77
C VAL A 113 5.67 14.04 -3.54
N ASP A 114 6.66 13.52 -4.26
CA ASP A 114 7.56 14.35 -5.08
C ASP A 114 6.79 14.91 -6.29
N PRO A 115 6.82 16.22 -6.54
CA PRO A 115 6.27 16.83 -7.76
C PRO A 115 6.70 16.15 -9.06
N LYS A 116 7.91 15.58 -9.11
CA LYS A 116 8.43 14.85 -10.28
C LYS A 116 7.62 13.60 -10.59
N ASP A 117 7.13 12.90 -9.58
CA ASP A 117 6.30 11.70 -9.77
C ASP A 117 4.92 12.07 -10.32
N ILE A 118 4.37 13.20 -9.88
CA ILE A 118 3.12 13.78 -10.40
C ILE A 118 3.29 14.14 -11.88
N ALA A 119 4.34 14.87 -12.23
CA ALA A 119 4.64 15.26 -13.62
C ALA A 119 4.89 14.02 -14.52
N ARG A 120 5.54 12.99 -13.99
CA ARG A 120 5.76 11.73 -14.72
C ARG A 120 4.45 10.99 -14.98
N PHE A 121 3.54 10.98 -14.01
CA PHE A 121 2.20 10.43 -14.18
C PHE A 121 1.40 11.20 -15.23
N GLU A 122 1.39 12.54 -15.15
CA GLU A 122 0.67 13.41 -16.08
C GLU A 122 1.10 13.16 -17.54
N LYS A 123 2.40 13.15 -17.83
CA LYS A 123 2.93 12.82 -19.17
C LYS A 123 2.49 11.44 -19.66
N ARG A 124 2.44 10.45 -18.77
CA ARG A 124 1.97 9.09 -19.12
C ARG A 124 0.48 9.08 -19.41
N ALA A 125 -0.31 9.80 -18.62
CA ALA A 125 -1.77 9.88 -18.76
C ALA A 125 -2.17 10.66 -20.04
N GLN A 126 -1.44 11.71 -20.39
CA GLN A 126 -1.56 12.41 -21.67
C GLN A 126 -1.29 11.50 -22.86
N LYS A 127 -0.19 10.74 -22.83
CA LYS A 127 0.14 9.77 -23.89
C LYS A 127 -0.95 8.69 -24.06
N LYS A 128 -1.65 8.34 -22.98
CA LYS A 128 -2.74 7.36 -22.98
C LYS A 128 -4.10 7.99 -23.36
N GLY A 129 -4.17 9.30 -23.57
CA GLY A 129 -5.42 10.02 -23.85
C GLY A 129 -6.39 10.11 -22.67
N THR A 130 -5.93 9.77 -21.44
CA THR A 130 -6.74 9.81 -20.21
C THR A 130 -6.83 11.22 -19.62
N ILE A 131 -5.84 12.07 -19.88
CA ILE A 131 -5.86 13.50 -19.57
C ILE A 131 -5.64 14.25 -20.88
N LYS A 132 -6.57 15.14 -21.25
CA LYS A 132 -6.33 16.11 -22.31
C LYS A 132 -5.77 17.41 -21.72
N GLU A 133 -4.86 18.02 -22.45
CA GLU A 133 -4.30 19.32 -22.10
C GLU A 133 -5.40 20.39 -22.24
N GLY A 134 -5.70 21.13 -21.17
CA GLY A 134 -6.71 22.19 -21.17
C GLY A 134 -8.15 21.80 -20.81
N GLU A 135 -8.50 20.52 -20.64
CA GLU A 135 -9.83 20.11 -20.15
C GLU A 135 -9.86 19.96 -18.61
N PRO A 136 -10.97 20.32 -17.95
CA PRO A 136 -11.15 20.06 -16.52
C PRO A 136 -11.00 18.57 -16.23
N ILE A 137 -10.17 18.22 -15.26
CA ILE A 137 -10.06 16.85 -14.79
C ILE A 137 -11.27 16.58 -13.89
N ASP A 138 -12.24 15.85 -14.41
CA ASP A 138 -13.33 15.31 -13.60
C ASP A 138 -12.85 14.03 -12.90
N CYS A 139 -12.40 14.19 -11.66
CA CYS A 139 -12.05 13.09 -10.78
C CYS A 139 -12.83 13.28 -9.48
N GLU A 140 -13.64 12.28 -9.13
CA GLU A 140 -14.33 12.21 -7.85
C GLU A 140 -13.31 12.39 -6.72
N GLU A 141 -13.65 13.21 -5.73
CA GLU A 141 -12.76 13.49 -4.60
C GLU A 141 -12.34 12.18 -3.93
N PRO A 142 -11.03 11.93 -3.75
CA PRO A 142 -10.57 10.73 -3.06
C PRO A 142 -11.05 10.77 -1.60
N VAL A 143 -11.65 9.66 -1.17
CA VAL A 143 -12.07 9.46 0.22
C VAL A 143 -10.91 9.69 1.21
N GLU A 144 -11.08 10.75 2.01
CA GLU A 144 -10.67 11.00 3.40
C GLU A 144 -9.19 11.22 3.78
N ASP A 145 -8.18 10.80 3.02
CA ASP A 145 -6.77 10.88 3.51
C ASP A 145 -5.88 12.00 2.94
N LEU A 146 -6.43 12.94 2.15
CA LEU A 146 -5.71 14.14 1.71
C LEU A 146 -5.74 15.26 2.77
N VAL A 147 -5.56 14.90 4.04
CA VAL A 147 -5.36 15.86 5.13
C VAL A 147 -3.88 16.23 5.18
N GLY A 148 -3.51 17.22 4.38
CA GLY A 148 -2.13 17.68 4.32
C GLY A 148 -1.90 18.90 3.44
N LEU A 149 -2.90 19.75 3.25
CA LEU A 149 -2.73 21.07 2.65
C LEU A 149 -1.95 21.95 3.64
N GLN A 150 -0.62 21.76 3.71
CA GLN A 150 0.24 22.76 4.32
C GLN A 150 0.19 23.98 3.41
N ARG A 151 -0.67 24.92 3.82
CA ARG A 151 -0.68 26.31 3.36
C ARG A 151 0.77 26.77 3.35
N SER A 152 1.35 26.93 2.16
CA SER A 152 2.63 27.61 2.01
C SER A 152 2.51 28.94 2.74
N LEU A 153 3.33 29.12 3.77
CA LEU A 153 3.38 30.36 4.55
C LEU A 153 3.72 31.47 3.58
N ARG A 154 2.90 32.53 3.56
CA ARG A 154 3.26 33.78 2.91
C ARG A 154 4.65 34.15 3.44
N VAL A 155 5.64 34.24 2.57
CA VAL A 155 6.83 35.03 2.87
C VAL A 155 6.37 36.48 2.70
N PRO A 156 6.25 37.29 3.77
CA PRO A 156 5.88 38.69 3.62
C PRO A 156 6.96 39.40 2.78
N PRO A 157 6.58 40.32 1.89
CA PRO A 157 7.55 41.12 1.16
C PRO A 157 8.39 41.96 2.13
N VAL A 158 9.69 42.05 1.87
CA VAL A 158 10.65 42.94 2.54
C VAL A 158 10.42 44.37 2.10
#